data_AF-A0A845F0R4-F1
#
_entry.id   AF-A0A845F0R4-F1
#
_cell.length_a   1.000
_cell.length_b   1.000
_cell.length_c   1.000
_cell.angle_alpha   90.00
_cell.angle_beta   90.00
_cell.angle_gamma   90.00
#
_symmetry.space_group_name_H-M   'P 1'
#
loop_
_entity.id
_entity.type
_entity.pdbx_description
1 polymer ?
#
loop_
_entity_poly.entity_id
_entity_poly.type
_entity_poly.pdbx_seq_one_letter_code
_entity_poly.pdbx_strand_id
1 'polypeptide(L)'
;MYITKDLKQFEECTIALQKAIEAGEVSKDIFTPKQLAQINAGKERIQGLTWHHHQVPGKIQLVVSKVHDVNHLGGNKLWGDGIR
;
A
#
# COMPACT_ATOMS: atom_id res chain seq x y z
N MET A 1 20.91 5.88 -7.98
CA MET A 1 19.98 6.46 -6.98
C MET A 1 18.55 6.23 -7.47
N TYR A 2 17.98 5.06 -7.16
CA TYR A 2 16.64 4.59 -7.57
C TYR A 2 15.66 4.73 -6.39
N ILE A 3 15.52 5.95 -5.85
CA ILE A 3 14.57 6.17 -4.74
C ILE A 3 13.54 7.23 -5.13
N THR A 4 13.92 8.23 -5.93
CA THR A 4 13.06 9.35 -6.30
C THR A 4 11.92 9.00 -7.28
N LYS A 5 12.09 7.99 -8.14
CA LYS A 5 11.00 7.53 -9.03
C LYS A 5 9.95 6.72 -8.27
N ASP A 6 10.39 5.97 -7.28
CA ASP A 6 9.56 5.05 -6.50
C ASP A 6 8.58 5.81 -5.60
N LEU A 7 8.98 6.95 -5.02
CA LEU A 7 8.09 7.74 -4.15
C LEU A 7 6.86 8.26 -4.92
N LYS A 8 7.05 8.75 -6.15
CA LYS A 8 5.94 9.21 -6.98
C LYS A 8 5.03 8.06 -7.41
N GLN A 9 5.60 6.89 -7.72
CA GLN A 9 4.78 5.70 -7.98
C GLN A 9 3.98 5.26 -6.76
N PHE A 10 4.55 5.38 -5.56
CA PHE A 10 3.87 5.02 -4.31
C PHE A 10 2.77 5.99 -3.92
N GLU A 11 2.95 7.28 -4.16
CA GLU A 11 1.90 8.30 -4.05
C GLU A 11 0.71 7.95 -4.97
N GLU A 12 0.98 7.71 -6.26
CA GLU A 12 -0.06 7.32 -7.23
C GLU A 12 -0.77 6.02 -6.83
N CYS A 13 -0.03 5.02 -6.34
CA CYS A 13 -0.62 3.78 -5.83
C CYS A 13 -1.47 4.02 -4.58
N THR A 14 -1.10 4.97 -3.73
CA THR A 14 -1.87 5.33 -2.53
C THR A 14 -3.16 6.03 -2.89
N ILE A 15 -3.13 6.91 -3.91
CA ILE A 15 -4.34 7.54 -4.46
C ILE A 15 -5.24 6.49 -5.12
N ALA A 16 -4.68 5.53 -5.86
CA ALA A 16 -5.46 4.44 -6.44
C ALA A 16 -6.10 3.56 -5.37
N LEU A 17 -5.37 3.24 -4.30
CA LEU A 17 -5.90 2.51 -3.16
C LEU A 17 -7.03 3.27 -2.46
N GLN A 18 -6.87 4.58 -2.26
CA GLN A 18 -7.92 5.43 -1.70
C GLN A 18 -9.22 5.31 -2.52
N LYS A 19 -9.11 5.49 -3.85
CA LYS A 19 -10.26 5.38 -4.77
C LYS A 19 -10.91 4.00 -4.69
N ALA A 20 -10.12 2.93 -4.62
CA ALA A 20 -10.63 1.56 -4.51
C ALA A 20 -11.35 1.33 -3.17
N ILE A 21 -10.90 1.98 -2.08
CA ILE A 21 -11.61 1.95 -0.79
C ILE A 21 -12.93 2.73 -0.88
N GLU A 22 -12.92 3.91 -1.50
CA GLU A 22 -14.13 4.73 -1.70
C GLU A 22 -15.15 4.04 -2.60
N ALA A 23 -14.69 3.31 -3.62
CA ALA A 23 -15.52 2.51 -4.51
C ALA A 23 -16.04 1.21 -3.85
N GLY A 24 -15.55 0.86 -2.66
CA GLY A 24 -15.90 -0.38 -1.96
C GLY A 24 -15.23 -1.64 -2.51
N GLU A 25 -14.28 -1.49 -3.44
CA GLU A 25 -13.47 -2.60 -3.98
C GLU A 25 -12.48 -3.14 -2.93
N VAL A 26 -12.06 -2.27 -2.00
CA VAL A 26 -11.20 -2.62 -0.86
C VAL A 26 -11.91 -2.27 0.43
N SER A 27 -12.08 -3.26 1.32
CA SER A 27 -12.65 -3.01 2.64
C SER A 27 -11.70 -2.11 3.45
N LYS A 28 -12.22 -0.98 3.94
CA LYS A 28 -11.50 -0.08 4.86
C LYS A 28 -11.16 -0.74 6.20
N ASP A 29 -11.90 -1.79 6.58
CA ASP A 29 -11.80 -2.45 7.89
C ASP A 29 -10.50 -3.25 8.06
N ILE A 30 -9.79 -3.53 6.96
CA ILE A 30 -8.47 -4.16 7.00
C ILE A 30 -7.35 -3.17 7.39
N PHE A 31 -7.66 -1.88 7.47
CA PHE A 31 -6.71 -0.83 7.81
C PHE A 31 -6.99 -0.26 9.19
N THR A 32 -5.94 0.09 9.92
CA THR A 32 -6.06 0.84 11.16
C THR A 32 -6.49 2.29 10.88
N PRO A 33 -7.09 3.00 11.85
CA PRO A 33 -7.46 4.41 11.68
C PRO A 33 -6.28 5.30 11.24
N LYS A 34 -5.07 5.00 11.72
CA LYS A 34 -3.85 5.70 11.33
C LYS A 34 -3.50 5.45 9.86
N GLN A 35 -3.61 4.21 9.40
CA GLN A 35 -3.34 3.85 8.01
C GLN A 35 -4.39 4.48 7.08
N LEU A 36 -5.67 4.47 7.45
CA LEU A 36 -6.72 5.16 6.71
C LEU A 36 -6.45 6.67 6.59
N ALA A 37 -6.02 7.33 7.67
CA ALA A 37 -5.63 8.75 7.61
C ALA A 37 -4.45 9.00 6.67
N GLN A 38 -3.47 8.09 6.61
CA GLN A 38 -2.33 8.20 5.69
C GLN A 38 -2.74 7.96 4.23
N ILE A 39 -3.62 6.98 3.98
CA ILE A 39 -4.18 6.69 2.66
C ILE A 39 -5.00 7.89 2.15
N ASN A 40 -5.88 8.42 2.99
CA ASN A 40 -6.70 9.58 2.65
C ASN A 40 -5.90 10.86 2.41
N ALA A 41 -4.72 10.97 3.03
CA ALA A 41 -3.78 12.06 2.80
C ALA A 41 -2.85 11.82 1.60
N GLY A 42 -3.00 10.72 0.86
CA GLY A 42 -2.17 10.40 -0.30
C GLY A 42 -0.70 10.13 0.04
N LYS A 43 -0.37 9.70 1.26
CA LYS A 43 1.03 9.55 1.66
C LYS A 43 1.73 8.42 0.90
N GLU A 44 2.89 8.71 0.32
CA GLU A 44 3.81 7.72 -0.28
C GLU A 44 4.12 6.51 0.63
N ARG A 45 4.07 6.70 1.96
CA ARG A 45 4.36 5.67 2.95
C ARG A 45 3.26 5.59 4.00
N ILE A 46 2.74 4.38 4.16
CA ILE A 46 1.74 4.03 5.14
C ILE A 46 2.42 3.23 6.26
N GLN A 47 2.18 3.59 7.52
CA GLN A 47 2.91 2.97 8.62
C GLN A 47 2.58 1.48 8.70
N GLY A 48 3.64 0.66 8.79
CA GLY A 48 3.52 -0.78 8.87
C GLY A 48 3.12 -1.46 7.56
N LEU A 49 3.01 -0.72 6.45
CA LEU A 49 2.79 -1.25 5.11
C LEU A 49 3.89 -0.80 4.15
N THR A 50 4.15 -1.59 3.12
CA THR A 50 5.16 -1.29 2.11
C THR A 50 4.64 -1.62 0.73
N TRP A 51 4.86 -0.71 -0.20
CA TRP A 51 4.65 -0.93 -1.62
C TRP A 51 5.78 -1.82 -2.16
N HIS A 52 5.41 -3.00 -2.66
CA HIS A 52 6.31 -4.01 -3.18
C HIS A 52 6.13 -4.12 -4.69
N HIS A 53 7.19 -3.85 -5.45
CA HIS A 53 7.21 -4.07 -6.90
C HIS A 53 7.21 -5.57 -7.17
N HIS A 54 6.20 -6.04 -7.89
CA HIS A 54 6.16 -7.41 -8.35
C HIS A 54 7.17 -7.60 -9.50
N GLN A 55 7.63 -8.84 -9.71
CA GLN A 55 8.56 -9.17 -10.81
C GLN A 55 7.95 -8.89 -12.19
N VAL A 56 6.61 -8.85 -12.27
CA VAL A 56 5.88 -8.42 -13.48
C VAL A 56 5.84 -6.89 -13.51
N PRO A 57 6.38 -6.26 -14.57
CA PRO A 57 6.32 -4.81 -14.74
C PRO A 57 4.90 -4.27 -14.62
N GLY A 58 4.72 -3.17 -13.90
CA GLY A 58 3.42 -2.50 -13.71
C GLY A 58 2.56 -3.05 -12.57
N LYS A 59 2.92 -4.19 -11.95
CA LYS A 59 2.22 -4.68 -10.76
C LYS A 59 2.91 -4.20 -9.49
N ILE A 60 2.24 -3.36 -8.73
CA ILE A 60 2.67 -2.90 -7.40
C ILE A 60 1.67 -3.42 -6.38
N GLN A 61 2.18 -3.97 -5.28
CA GLN A 61 1.38 -4.60 -4.23
C GLN A 61 1.61 -3.92 -2.88
N LEU A 62 0.55 -3.69 -2.12
CA LEU A 62 0.69 -3.24 -0.74
C LEU A 62 0.79 -4.47 0.16
N VAL A 63 1.89 -4.61 0.89
CA VAL A 63 2.14 -5.72 1.82
C VAL A 63 2.41 -5.20 3.22
N VAL A 64 2.20 -6.03 4.23
CA VAL A 64 2.57 -5.68 5.61
C VAL A 64 4.10 -5.58 5.72
N SER A 65 4.61 -4.46 6.25
CA SER A 65 6.03 -4.30 6.55
C SER A 65 6.42 -5.23 7.68
N LYS A 66 7.56 -5.91 7.55
CA LYS A 66 8.13 -6.71 8.63
C LYS A 66 8.69 -5.79 9.73
N VAL A 67 7.82 -5.27 10.59
CA VAL A 67 8.23 -4.49 11.78
C VAL A 67 8.55 -5.47 12.90
N HIS A 68 9.80 -5.51 13.36
CA HIS A 68 10.33 -6.44 14.36
C HIS A 68 9.86 -6.17 15.81
N ASP A 69 8.61 -5.76 16.04
CA ASP A 69 8.08 -5.48 17.39
C ASP A 69 6.63 -5.93 17.65
N VAL A 70 6.00 -6.65 16.72
CA VAL A 70 4.66 -7.26 16.93
C VAL A 70 4.58 -8.64 16.28
N ASN A 71 3.89 -9.58 16.92
CA ASN A 71 3.72 -10.96 16.50
C ASN A 71 3.52 -11.09 14.97
N HIS A 72 4.36 -11.92 14.35
CA HIS A 72 4.49 -12.08 12.91
C HIS A 72 3.17 -12.39 12.19
N LEU A 73 2.57 -11.39 11.56
CA LEU A 73 1.67 -11.60 10.42
C LEU A 73 2.53 -11.72 9.17
N GLY A 74 3.06 -12.92 8.93
CA GLY A 74 3.96 -13.20 7.80
C GLY A 74 3.33 -12.85 6.46
N GLY A 75 4.04 -12.09 5.63
CA GLY A 75 3.91 -12.08 4.16
C GLY A 75 2.56 -11.70 3.54
N ASN A 76 1.60 -11.14 4.29
CA ASN A 76 0.26 -10.92 3.77
C ASN A 76 0.19 -9.72 2.79
N LYS A 77 -0.28 -10.01 1.57
CA LYS A 77 -0.70 -9.03 0.55
C LYS A 77 -2.04 -8.42 0.96
N LEU A 78 -2.13 -7.09 0.98
CA LEU A 78 -3.37 -6.35 1.23
C LEU A 78 -4.02 -5.86 -0.05
N TRP A 79 -3.23 -5.50 -1.07
CA TRP A 79 -3.74 -4.94 -2.31
C TRP A 79 -2.75 -5.13 -3.47
N GLY A 80 -3.23 -5.06 -4.72
CA GLY A 80 -2.38 -5.06 -5.92
C GLY A 80 -2.74 -6.16 -6.93
N ASP A 81 -4.01 -6.23 -7.32
CA ASP A 81 -4.47 -7.10 -8.42
C ASP A 81 -4.56 -6.38 -9.79
N GLY A 82 -3.83 -5.27 -9.92
CA GLY A 82 -3.55 -4.62 -11.20
C GLY A 82 -4.21 -3.24 -11.32
N ILE A 83 -3.38 -2.21 -11.37
CA ILE A 83 -3.72 -1.01 -12.14
C ILE A 83 -3.38 -1.40 -13.59
N ARG A 84 -4.39 -1.61 -14.43
CA ARG A 84 -4.20 -1.93 -15.85
C ARG A 84 -4.43 -0.68 -16.69
#